data_AF-A0A7V3LGN3-F1
#
_entry.id   AF-A0A7V3LGN3-F1
#
_cell.length_a   1.000
_cell.length_b   1.000
_cell.length_c   1.000
_cell.angle_alpha   90.00
_cell.angle_beta   90.00
_cell.angle_gamma   90.00
#
_symmetry.space_group_name_H-M   'P 1'
#
loop_
_entity.id
_entity.type
_entity.pdbx_description
1 polymer ?
#
loop_
_entity_poly.entity_id
_entity_poly.type
_entity_poly.pdbx_seq_one_letter_code
_entity_poly.pdbx_strand_id
1 'polypeptide(L)'
;MPTVRVVFRPRPVEDVQGKRVAFFCTAVPGQVESMRRHLEEANGCQVEFVSCNLADRRALRRDLDRLRTLSAEAVLTEIKAAAIDLVAEEAETLGLPVVPVDNEPVEAEGETPGRLAELVEELLRTAVERFKSGEQG
;
A
#
# COMPACT_ATOMS: atom_id res chain seq x y z
N MET A 1 10.99 2.20 -25.60
CA MET A 1 10.78 3.09 -24.44
C MET A 1 11.57 2.49 -23.29
N PRO A 2 12.40 3.26 -22.56
CA PRO A 2 13.13 2.74 -21.41
C PRO A 2 12.14 2.24 -20.34
N THR A 3 12.52 1.19 -19.62
CA THR A 3 11.71 0.59 -18.55
C THR A 3 12.58 0.29 -17.33
N VAL A 4 12.03 0.47 -16.14
CA VAL A 4 12.63 0.06 -14.85
C VAL A 4 11.71 -0.98 -14.22
N ARG A 5 12.30 -2.07 -13.72
CA ARG A 5 11.52 -3.08 -12.99
C ARG A 5 11.29 -2.59 -11.56
N VAL A 6 10.06 -2.67 -11.10
CA VAL A 6 9.69 -2.25 -9.74
C VAL A 6 8.95 -3.36 -9.03
N VAL A 7 9.09 -3.38 -7.71
CA VAL A 7 8.20 -4.07 -6.79
C VAL A 7 7.34 -3.03 -6.08
N PHE A 8 6.10 -3.39 -5.80
CA PHE A 8 5.17 -2.53 -5.10
C PHE A 8 5.23 -2.84 -3.60
N ARG A 9 5.47 -1.80 -2.80
CA ARG A 9 5.64 -1.90 -1.35
C ARG A 9 4.58 -1.09 -0.61
N PRO A 10 3.99 -1.66 0.46
CA PRO A 10 3.01 -0.96 1.26
C PRO A 10 3.72 0.11 2.10
N ARG A 11 3.30 1.36 1.95
CA ARG A 11 3.82 2.49 2.71
C ARG A 11 2.67 3.15 3.47
N PRO A 12 2.57 2.95 4.80
CA PRO A 12 1.67 3.73 5.64
C PRO A 12 1.94 5.23 5.46
N VAL A 13 0.89 6.03 5.32
CA VAL A 13 1.03 7.50 5.15
C VAL A 13 1.33 8.20 6.48
N GLU A 14 1.09 7.52 7.59
CA GLU A 14 1.39 7.97 8.96
C GLU A 14 2.37 6.99 9.64
N ASP A 15 3.03 7.46 10.70
CA ASP A 15 3.93 6.64 11.50
C ASP A 15 3.17 5.58 12.31
N VAL A 16 3.67 4.35 12.21
CA VAL A 16 3.13 3.14 12.84
C VAL A 16 4.17 2.41 13.67
N GLN A 17 5.36 2.99 13.87
CA GLN A 17 6.43 2.38 14.63
C GLN A 17 5.98 1.95 16.03
N GLY A 18 6.29 0.71 16.40
CA GLY A 18 5.93 0.11 17.68
C GLY A 18 4.45 -0.27 17.86
N LYS A 19 3.57 0.08 16.91
CA LYS A 19 2.15 -0.27 16.99
C LYS A 19 1.89 -1.70 16.52
N ARG A 20 0.94 -2.38 17.16
CA ARG A 20 0.31 -3.59 16.62
C ARG A 20 -0.73 -3.19 15.58
N VAL A 21 -0.67 -3.76 14.39
CA VAL A 21 -1.51 -3.34 13.27
C VAL A 21 -2.22 -4.51 12.60
N ALA A 22 -3.41 -4.25 12.07
CA ALA A 22 -4.10 -5.16 11.15
C ALA A 22 -4.12 -4.54 9.76
N PHE A 23 -3.66 -5.28 8.75
CA PHE A 23 -3.51 -4.77 7.38
C PHE A 23 -4.53 -5.37 6.41
N PHE A 24 -5.23 -4.53 5.66
CA PHE A 24 -6.20 -4.92 4.66
C PHE A 24 -5.77 -4.41 3.28
N CYS A 25 -5.58 -5.33 2.35
CA CYS A 25 -5.05 -5.03 1.02
C CYS A 25 -5.70 -5.90 -0.06
N THR A 26 -5.30 -5.65 -1.31
CA THR A 26 -5.71 -6.41 -2.49
C THR A 26 -4.62 -7.36 -3.00
N ALA A 27 -3.55 -7.57 -2.21
CA ALA A 27 -2.40 -8.38 -2.60
C ALA A 27 -2.78 -9.84 -2.87
N VAL A 28 -2.06 -10.52 -3.77
CA VAL A 28 -2.27 -11.96 -3.97
C VAL A 28 -1.83 -12.75 -2.73
N PRO A 29 -2.48 -13.87 -2.36
CA PRO A 29 -2.16 -14.61 -1.13
C PRO A 29 -0.69 -15.00 -0.97
N GLY A 30 0.01 -15.30 -2.08
CA GLY A 30 1.43 -15.63 -2.08
C GLY A 30 2.37 -14.47 -1.71
N GLN A 31 1.88 -13.23 -1.67
CA GLN A 31 2.66 -12.04 -1.32
C GLN A 31 2.48 -11.59 0.13
N VAL A 32 1.52 -12.16 0.87
CA VAL A 32 1.19 -11.75 2.25
C VAL A 32 2.41 -11.68 3.15
N GLU A 33 3.22 -12.74 3.14
CA GLU A 33 4.40 -12.83 4.01
C GLU A 33 5.48 -11.81 3.63
N SER A 34 5.62 -11.51 2.33
CA SER A 34 6.54 -10.47 1.88
C SER A 34 6.05 -9.08 2.28
N MET A 35 4.75 -8.80 2.21
CA MET A 35 4.16 -7.51 2.61
C MET A 35 4.25 -7.32 4.13
N ARG A 36 3.91 -8.35 4.90
CA ARG A 36 4.04 -8.39 6.35
C ARG A 36 5.47 -8.05 6.78
N ARG A 37 6.43 -8.81 6.29
CA ARG A 37 7.85 -8.61 6.60
C ARG A 37 8.32 -7.20 6.23
N HIS A 38 7.92 -6.71 5.06
CA HIS A 38 8.30 -5.36 4.65
C HIS A 38 7.76 -4.28 5.60
N LEU A 39 6.48 -4.36 6.00
CA LEU A 39 5.90 -3.42 6.97
C LEU A 39 6.62 -3.48 8.31
N GLU A 40 6.93 -4.67 8.81
CA GLU A 40 7.62 -4.85 10.09
C GLU A 40 9.07 -4.33 10.04
N GLU A 41 9.81 -4.65 8.98
CA GLU A 41 11.22 -4.24 8.83
C GLU A 41 11.37 -2.75 8.48
N ALA A 42 10.54 -2.21 7.59
CA ALA A 42 10.66 -0.85 7.09
C ALA A 42 9.92 0.20 7.94
N ASN A 43 8.83 -0.18 8.60
CA ASN A 43 8.01 0.73 9.41
C ASN A 43 8.05 0.43 10.91
N GLY A 44 8.68 -0.67 11.34
CA GLY A 44 8.86 -0.99 12.76
C GLY A 44 7.56 -1.28 13.52
N CYS A 45 6.47 -1.56 12.82
CA CYS A 45 5.22 -2.03 13.44
C CYS A 45 5.24 -3.54 13.65
N GLN A 46 4.27 -4.08 14.38
CA GLN A 46 4.00 -5.50 14.47
C GLN A 46 2.69 -5.80 13.74
N VAL A 47 2.73 -6.60 12.68
CA VAL A 47 1.52 -6.94 11.94
C VAL A 47 0.86 -8.13 12.65
N GLU A 48 -0.34 -7.98 13.19
CA GLU A 48 -1.05 -9.09 13.83
C GLU A 48 -1.89 -9.89 12.82
N PHE A 49 -2.39 -9.20 11.80
CA PHE A 49 -3.29 -9.79 10.82
C PHE A 49 -3.14 -9.14 9.46
N VAL A 50 -3.31 -9.94 8.41
CA VAL A 50 -3.37 -9.47 7.02
C VAL A 50 -4.59 -10.10 6.34
N SER A 51 -5.42 -9.27 5.73
CA SER A 51 -6.49 -9.70 4.82
C SER A 51 -6.20 -9.21 3.41
N CYS A 52 -6.27 -10.12 2.44
CA CYS A 52 -6.19 -9.82 1.01
C CYS A 52 -7.57 -9.59 0.37
N ASN A 53 -8.64 -9.59 1.17
CA ASN A 53 -10.02 -9.65 0.68
C ASN A 53 -10.62 -8.26 0.46
N LEU A 54 -9.82 -7.20 0.38
CA LEU A 54 -10.32 -5.83 0.23
C LEU A 54 -11.11 -5.60 -1.08
N ALA A 55 -10.96 -6.50 -2.07
CA ALA A 55 -11.78 -6.51 -3.28
C ALA A 55 -13.04 -7.39 -3.21
N ASP A 56 -13.19 -8.24 -2.18
CA ASP A 56 -14.34 -9.12 -1.97
C ASP A 56 -15.05 -8.76 -0.64
N ARG A 57 -16.13 -7.97 -0.75
CA ARG A 57 -16.92 -7.51 0.42
C ARG A 57 -17.44 -8.64 1.29
N ARG A 58 -17.78 -9.80 0.72
CA ARG A 58 -18.34 -10.93 1.50
C ARG A 58 -17.22 -11.61 2.28
N ALA A 59 -16.07 -11.81 1.67
CA ALA A 59 -14.91 -12.36 2.35
C ALA A 59 -14.37 -11.38 3.41
N LEU A 60 -14.27 -10.09 3.07
CA LEU A 60 -13.79 -9.04 3.96
C LEU A 60 -14.59 -8.96 5.27
N ARG A 61 -15.93 -9.05 5.23
CA ARG A 61 -16.75 -9.04 6.45
C ARG A 61 -16.36 -10.16 7.44
N ARG A 62 -16.03 -11.35 6.93
CA ARG A 62 -15.58 -12.48 7.78
C ARG A 62 -14.20 -12.23 8.38
N ASP A 63 -13.35 -11.51 7.65
CA ASP A 63 -12.03 -11.12 8.15
C ASP A 63 -12.12 -10.01 9.19
N LEU A 64 -13.07 -9.07 9.03
CA LEU A 64 -13.32 -7.98 9.98
C LEU A 64 -13.75 -8.52 11.36
N ASP A 65 -14.45 -9.65 11.42
CA ASP A 65 -14.76 -10.33 12.69
C ASP A 65 -13.48 -10.65 13.50
N ARG A 66 -12.33 -10.85 12.83
CA ARG A 66 -11.05 -11.07 13.51
C ARG A 66 -10.56 -9.84 14.24
N LEU A 67 -10.80 -8.62 13.73
CA LEU A 67 -10.33 -7.37 14.36
C LEU A 67 -10.74 -7.28 15.83
N ARG A 68 -11.97 -7.71 16.14
CA ARG A 68 -12.53 -7.69 17.50
C ARG A 68 -11.79 -8.58 18.49
N THR A 69 -11.00 -9.53 17.99
CA THR A 69 -10.24 -10.50 18.79
C THR A 69 -8.75 -10.21 18.84
N LEU A 70 -8.27 -9.28 18.00
CA LEU A 70 -6.88 -8.87 17.93
C LEU A 70 -6.58 -7.78 18.96
N SER A 71 -5.31 -7.56 19.25
CA SER A 71 -4.84 -6.47 20.12
C SER A 71 -4.30 -5.30 19.30
N ALA A 72 -4.84 -5.10 18.10
CA ALA A 72 -4.42 -4.09 17.15
C ALA A 72 -4.69 -2.67 17.71
N GLU A 73 -3.74 -1.78 17.46
CA GLU A 73 -3.75 -0.37 17.87
C GLU A 73 -4.00 0.57 16.69
N ALA A 74 -3.89 0.05 15.45
CA ALA A 74 -4.27 0.74 14.23
C ALA A 74 -4.67 -0.25 13.14
N VAL A 75 -5.49 0.22 12.21
CA VAL A 75 -5.87 -0.52 11.00
C VAL A 75 -5.20 0.13 9.80
N LEU A 76 -4.45 -0.66 9.04
CA LEU A 76 -3.82 -0.25 7.79
C LEU A 76 -4.69 -0.68 6.61
N THR A 77 -4.95 0.20 5.65
CA THR A 77 -5.76 -0.17 4.48
C THR A 77 -5.39 0.57 3.20
N GLU A 78 -5.41 -0.13 2.08
CA GLU A 78 -5.25 0.48 0.76
C GLU A 78 -6.51 1.30 0.37
N ILE A 79 -6.34 2.54 -0.13
CA ILE A 79 -7.48 3.41 -0.50
C ILE A 79 -8.18 2.99 -1.80
N LYS A 80 -7.48 2.32 -2.71
CA LYS A 80 -7.93 2.14 -4.11
C LYS A 80 -9.01 1.06 -4.31
N ALA A 81 -9.57 0.49 -3.24
CA ALA A 81 -10.43 -0.69 -3.30
C ALA A 81 -11.90 -0.41 -2.94
N ALA A 82 -12.81 -1.16 -3.56
CA ALA A 82 -14.26 -0.97 -3.47
C ALA A 82 -14.90 -1.28 -2.10
N ALA A 83 -14.11 -1.69 -1.11
CA ALA A 83 -14.57 -2.09 0.21
C ALA A 83 -13.84 -1.42 1.38
N ILE A 84 -13.09 -0.33 1.13
CA ILE A 84 -12.41 0.42 2.19
C ILE A 84 -13.41 0.99 3.22
N ASP A 85 -14.62 1.34 2.80
CA ASP A 85 -15.71 1.79 3.67
C ASP A 85 -15.97 0.79 4.81
N LEU A 86 -15.99 -0.52 4.50
CA LEU A 86 -16.23 -1.55 5.53
C LEU A 86 -15.09 -1.63 6.55
N VAL A 87 -13.86 -1.39 6.13
CA VAL A 87 -12.70 -1.36 7.04
C VAL A 87 -12.77 -0.13 7.95
N ALA A 88 -13.11 1.02 7.37
CA ALA A 88 -13.25 2.27 8.11
C ALA A 88 -14.39 2.23 9.14
N GLU A 89 -15.57 1.75 8.75
CA GLU A 89 -16.73 1.60 9.64
C GLU A 89 -16.45 0.66 10.83
N GLU A 90 -15.79 -0.46 10.58
CA GLU A 90 -15.45 -1.42 11.64
C GLU A 90 -14.37 -0.86 12.58
N ALA A 91 -13.33 -0.21 12.02
CA ALA A 91 -12.29 0.44 12.81
C ALA A 91 -12.87 1.56 13.69
N GLU A 92 -13.78 2.39 13.15
CA GLU A 92 -14.50 3.42 13.91
C GLU A 92 -15.30 2.82 15.06
N THR A 93 -16.02 1.72 14.81
CA THR A 93 -16.78 0.98 15.83
C THR A 93 -15.88 0.49 16.97
N LEU A 94 -14.62 0.17 16.68
CA LEU A 94 -13.63 -0.31 17.65
C LEU A 94 -12.76 0.81 18.23
N GLY A 95 -12.94 2.07 17.80
CA GLY A 95 -12.09 3.19 18.21
C GLY A 95 -10.64 3.08 17.72
N LEU A 96 -10.41 2.35 16.63
CA LEU A 96 -9.08 2.16 16.05
C LEU A 96 -8.81 3.23 14.98
N PRO A 97 -7.64 3.90 14.99
CA PRO A 97 -7.24 4.79 13.91
C PRO A 97 -7.05 4.00 12.62
N VAL A 98 -7.54 4.56 11.52
CA VAL A 98 -7.36 4.03 10.16
C VAL A 98 -6.22 4.79 9.49
N VAL A 99 -5.17 4.08 9.11
CA VAL A 99 -4.02 4.63 8.40
C VAL A 99 -4.06 4.16 6.95
N PRO A 100 -4.19 5.07 5.98
CA PRO A 100 -4.03 4.75 4.58
C PRO A 100 -2.66 4.15 4.26
N VAL A 101 -2.64 3.19 3.36
CA VAL A 101 -1.42 2.60 2.82
C VAL A 101 -1.33 2.89 1.34
N ASP A 102 -0.26 3.59 0.96
CA ASP A 102 0.13 3.73 -0.43
C ASP A 102 0.79 2.46 -0.93
N ASN A 103 0.67 2.22 -2.23
CA ASN A 103 1.40 1.16 -2.90
C ASN A 103 2.55 1.79 -3.69
N GLU A 104 3.70 1.93 -3.04
CA GLU A 104 4.86 2.66 -3.55
C GLU A 104 5.68 1.78 -4.49
N PRO A 105 5.96 2.22 -5.73
CA PRO A 105 6.88 1.52 -6.61
C PRO A 105 8.31 1.74 -6.12
N VAL A 106 8.98 0.65 -5.77
CA VAL A 106 10.39 0.62 -5.38
C VAL A 106 11.17 -0.17 -6.42
N GLU A 107 12.33 0.31 -6.83
CA GLU A 107 13.18 -0.40 -7.78
C GLU A 107 13.47 -1.84 -7.32
N ALA A 108 13.35 -2.78 -8.24
CA ALA A 108 13.61 -4.19 -7.97
C ALA A 108 15.11 -4.44 -7.74
N GLU A 109 15.43 -5.58 -7.14
CA GLU A 109 16.83 -5.98 -6.95
C GLU A 109 17.59 -6.03 -8.29
N GLY A 110 18.79 -5.45 -8.30
CA GLY A 110 19.65 -5.35 -9.48
C GLY A 110 19.35 -4.15 -10.39
N GLU A 111 18.32 -3.35 -10.10
CA GLU A 111 18.12 -2.05 -10.75
C GLU A 111 19.01 -0.97 -10.13
N THR A 112 19.31 0.08 -10.89
CA THR A 112 20.06 1.23 -10.38
C THR A 112 19.16 2.08 -9.46
N PRO A 113 19.53 2.32 -8.19
CA PRO A 113 18.76 3.16 -7.29
C PRO A 113 18.53 4.56 -7.87
N GLY A 114 17.29 5.05 -7.82
CA GLY A 114 16.92 6.38 -8.33
C GLY A 114 16.62 6.42 -9.82
N ARG A 115 16.81 5.32 -10.57
CA ARG A 115 16.55 5.31 -12.01
C ARG A 115 15.07 5.53 -12.33
N LEU A 116 14.15 5.10 -11.45
CA LEU A 116 12.72 5.38 -11.65
C LEU A 116 12.45 6.89 -11.62
N ALA A 117 13.02 7.60 -10.63
CA ALA A 117 12.85 9.04 -10.50
C ALA A 117 13.45 9.79 -11.70
N GLU A 118 14.66 9.42 -12.13
CA GLU A 118 15.29 9.99 -13.32
C GLU A 118 14.42 9.84 -14.57
N LEU A 119 13.85 8.65 -14.79
CA LEU A 119 12.96 8.42 -15.94
C LEU A 119 11.69 9.26 -15.88
N VAL A 120 11.12 9.47 -14.69
CA VAL A 120 9.96 10.34 -14.50
C VAL A 120 10.32 11.80 -14.82
N GLU A 121 11.49 12.27 -14.41
CA GLU A 121 11.99 13.62 -14.72
C GLU A 121 12.27 13.81 -16.22
N GLU A 122 12.90 12.82 -16.87
CA GLU A 122 13.13 12.79 -18.32
C GLU A 122 11.80 12.85 -19.10
N LEU A 123 10.80 12.08 -18.66
CA LEU A 123 9.45 12.08 -19.23
C LEU A 123 8.78 13.45 -19.07
N LEU A 124 8.85 14.03 -17.87
CA LEU A 124 8.29 15.36 -17.57
C LEU A 124 8.90 16.42 -18.50
N ARG A 125 10.23 16.42 -18.63
CA ARG A 125 10.95 17.36 -19.50
C ARG A 125 10.49 17.24 -20.95
N THR A 126 10.44 16.01 -21.46
CA THR A 126 9.99 15.72 -22.83
C THR A 126 8.55 16.18 -23.06
N ALA A 127 7.66 15.93 -22.10
CA ALA A 127 6.25 16.34 -22.19
C ALA A 127 6.11 17.87 -22.22
N VAL A 128 6.87 18.59 -21.38
CA VAL A 128 6.86 20.06 -21.35
C VAL A 128 7.42 20.65 -22.65
N GLU A 129 8.50 20.09 -23.20
CA GLU A 129 9.09 20.54 -24.46
C GLU A 129 8.10 20.38 -25.62
N ARG A 130 7.46 19.21 -25.74
CA ARG A 130 6.44 18.94 -26.76
C ARG A 130 5.22 19.85 -26.64
N PHE A 131 4.76 20.11 -25.41
CA PHE A 131 3.66 21.03 -25.17
C PHE A 131 3.99 22.45 -25.65
N LYS A 132 5.24 22.90 -25.46
CA LYS A 132 5.69 24.23 -25.89
C LYS A 132 5.97 24.32 -27.40
N SER A 133 6.46 23.26 -28.03
CA SER A 133 6.78 23.25 -29.47
C SER A 133 5.53 23.16 -30.36
N GLY A 134 4.36 22.84 -29.78
CA GLY A 134 3.12 22.65 -30.54
C GLY A 134 3.11 21.36 -31.36
N GLU A 135 4.10 20.49 -31.18
CA GLU A 135 4.10 19.14 -31.74
C GLU A 135 3.04 18.30 -31.03
N GLN A 136 1.83 18.33 -31.58
CA GLN A 136 0.84 17.28 -31.35
C GLN A 136 1.29 16.09 -32.20
N GLY A 137 1.83 15.06 -31.54
CA GLY A 137 2.16 13.79 -32.17
C GLY A 137 0.94 13.11 -32.78
#